data_AF-A0A498H4F5-F1
#
_entry.id   AF-A0A498H4F5-F1
#
_cell.length_a   1.000
_cell.length_b   1.000
_cell.length_c   1.000
_cell.angle_alpha   90.00
_cell.angle_beta   90.00
_cell.angle_gamma   90.00
#
_symmetry.space_group_name_H-M   'P 1'
#
loop_
_entity.id
_entity.type
_entity.pdbx_description
1 polymer ?
#
loop_
_entity_poly.entity_id
_entity_poly.type
_entity_poly.pdbx_seq_one_letter_code
_entity_poly.pdbx_strand_id
1 'polypeptide(L)'
;MFFVAGILILGCAVAGCVQPAQERAEAELCRDLEALGVALQNLQSVNATSSVGDIRDAQGEVQSARENVRSSAGRLADIRVNELTAAYEELSQVVQNIPNSANVVEIVQTIRPKVQAGTTG
;
A
#
# COMPACT_ATOMS: atom_id res chain seq x y z
N MET A 1 27.95 -23.88 -7.39
CA MET A 1 28.05 -23.50 -5.97
C MET A 1 28.34 -22.00 -5.93
N PHE A 2 27.30 -21.16 -5.80
CA PHE A 2 27.43 -19.75 -5.45
C PHE A 2 26.69 -19.57 -4.13
N PHE A 3 27.48 -19.32 -3.10
CA PHE A 3 27.09 -19.20 -1.70
C PHE A 3 26.93 -17.71 -1.37
N VAL A 4 26.07 -17.45 -0.38
CA VAL A 4 26.07 -16.33 0.58
C VAL A 4 25.05 -15.19 0.36
N ALA A 5 24.05 -15.28 1.22
CA ALA A 5 23.43 -14.23 2.03
C ALA A 5 22.62 -13.12 1.35
N GLY A 6 21.31 -13.21 1.63
CA GLY A 6 20.72 -12.18 2.47
C GLY A 6 20.28 -10.94 1.73
N ILE A 7 19.29 -11.07 0.86
CA ILE A 7 18.34 -9.98 0.70
C ILE A 7 16.94 -10.57 0.66
N LEU A 8 16.27 -10.51 1.82
CA LEU A 8 14.80 -10.51 1.91
C LEU A 8 14.32 -9.20 1.27
N ILE A 9 14.44 -9.06 -0.06
CA ILE A 9 13.66 -8.04 -0.78
C ILE A 9 12.26 -8.61 -0.84
N LEU A 10 11.48 -8.36 0.21
CA LEU A 10 10.04 -8.45 0.16
C LEU A 10 9.62 -7.35 -0.84
N GLY A 11 9.51 -7.75 -2.11
CA GLY A 11 9.38 -6.85 -3.24
C GLY A 11 8.04 -6.13 -3.28
N CYS A 12 8.09 -4.87 -3.70
CA CYS A 12 6.92 -4.08 -4.08
C CYS A 12 6.90 -3.95 -5.60
N ALA A 13 6.89 -5.08 -6.30
CA ALA A 13 6.75 -5.13 -7.75
C ALA A 13 5.30 -5.49 -8.09
N VAL A 14 4.42 -4.49 -8.14
CA VAL A 14 3.10 -4.65 -8.76
C VAL A 14 3.23 -4.36 -10.26
N ALA A 15 3.26 -5.44 -11.04
CA ALA A 15 2.98 -5.39 -12.46
C ALA A 15 1.46 -5.28 -12.63
N GLY A 16 0.98 -4.04 -12.73
CA GLY A 16 -0.41 -3.70 -13.01
C GLY A 16 -0.50 -2.20 -13.19
N CYS A 17 -1.38 -1.71 -14.08
CA CYS A 17 -1.60 -0.28 -14.29
C CYS A 17 -2.21 0.36 -13.03
N VAL A 18 -1.42 0.53 -11.98
CA VAL A 18 -1.78 1.23 -10.75
C VAL A 18 -1.68 2.73 -10.98
N GLN A 19 -2.54 3.48 -10.29
CA GLN A 19 -2.53 4.94 -10.38
C GLN A 19 -1.22 5.47 -9.78
N PRO A 20 -0.66 6.58 -10.30
CA PRO A 20 0.62 7.11 -9.84
C PRO A 20 0.61 7.53 -8.37
N ALA A 21 -0.56 7.78 -7.77
CA ALA A 21 -0.70 8.04 -6.34
C ALA A 21 -0.57 6.77 -5.49
N GLN A 22 -1.18 5.67 -5.93
CA GLN A 22 -1.11 4.37 -5.25
C GLN A 22 0.32 3.81 -5.28
N GLU A 23 0.98 3.82 -6.44
CA GLU A 23 2.37 3.35 -6.59
C GLU A 23 3.32 4.12 -5.66
N ARG A 24 3.15 5.44 -5.52
CA ARG A 24 3.95 6.26 -4.60
C ARG A 24 3.70 5.90 -3.14
N ALA A 25 2.45 5.70 -2.75
CA ALA A 25 2.09 5.32 -1.38
C ALA A 25 2.56 3.90 -1.03
N GLU A 26 2.53 2.98 -1.99
CA GLU A 26 3.12 1.64 -1.84
C GLU A 26 4.63 1.73 -1.66
N ALA A 27 5.33 2.47 -2.52
CA ALA A 27 6.77 2.67 -2.40
C ALA A 27 7.16 3.32 -1.06
N GLU A 28 6.34 4.24 -0.55
CA GLU A 28 6.53 4.86 0.77
C GLU A 28 6.37 3.84 1.91
N LEU A 29 5.32 3.02 1.88
CA LEU A 29 5.12 1.94 2.85
C LEU A 29 6.28 0.95 2.85
N CYS A 30 6.77 0.57 1.67
CA CYS A 30 7.89 -0.36 1.56
C CYS A 30 9.18 0.22 2.15
N ARG A 31 9.44 1.52 1.93
CA ARG A 31 10.56 2.23 2.55
C ARG A 31 10.43 2.29 4.07
N ASP A 32 9.24 2.57 4.60
CA ASP A 32 9.02 2.63 6.04
C ASP A 32 9.19 1.25 6.70
N LEU A 33 8.77 0.18 6.02
CA LEU A 33 8.98 -1.20 6.47
C LEU A 33 10.46 -1.58 6.50
N GLU A 34 11.24 -1.14 5.52
CA GLU A 34 12.69 -1.31 5.51
C GLU A 34 13.34 -0.56 6.69
N ALA A 35 12.94 0.69 6.93
CA ALA A 35 13.43 1.48 8.05
C ALA A 35 13.10 0.82 9.41
N LEU A 36 11.91 0.24 9.55
CA LEU A 36 11.55 -0.56 10.73
C LEU A 36 12.43 -1.80 10.87
N GLY A 37 12.74 -2.48 9.76
CA GLY A 37 13.67 -3.61 9.75
C GLY A 37 15.08 -3.22 10.22
N VAL A 38 15.58 -2.06 9.80
CA VAL A 38 16.88 -1.52 10.25
C VAL A 38 16.83 -1.17 11.74
N ALA A 39 15.80 -0.48 12.20
CA ALA A 39 15.65 -0.12 13.61
C ALA A 39 15.61 -1.37 14.53
N LEU A 40 14.93 -2.43 14.09
CA LEU A 40 14.92 -3.71 14.81
C LEU A 40 16.29 -4.38 14.85
N GLN A 41 17.08 -4.29 13.77
CA GLN A 41 18.46 -4.79 13.75
C GLN A 41 19.36 -3.99 14.70
N ASN A 42 19.22 -2.67 14.73
CA ASN A 42 19.93 -1.80 15.67
C ASN A 42 19.60 -2.20 17.11
N LEU A 43 18.33 -2.40 17.44
CA LEU A 43 17.91 -2.85 18.77
C LEU A 43 18.47 -4.24 19.12
N GLN A 44 18.57 -5.16 18.15
CA GLN A 44 19.22 -6.46 18.35
C GLN A 44 20.74 -6.38 18.55
N SER A 45 21.39 -5.34 18.03
CA SER A 45 22.83 -5.13 18.18
C SER A 45 23.22 -4.66 19.59
N VAL A 46 22.26 -4.11 20.33
CA VAL A 46 22.41 -3.69 21.73
C VAL A 46 22.66 -4.92 22.60
N ASN A 47 23.69 -4.85 23.44
CA ASN A 47 24.18 -6.00 24.19
C ASN A 47 24.68 -5.62 25.59
N ALA A 48 25.30 -6.56 26.30
CA ALA A 48 25.72 -6.39 27.71
C ALA A 48 26.77 -5.28 27.94
N THR A 49 27.43 -4.77 26.88
CA THR A 49 28.34 -3.62 26.97
C THR A 49 27.67 -2.29 26.64
N SER A 50 26.42 -2.30 26.16
CA SER A 50 25.66 -1.11 25.82
C SER A 50 25.17 -0.36 27.04
N SER A 51 25.02 0.96 26.91
CA SER A 51 24.44 1.79 27.95
C SER A 51 22.91 1.68 27.99
N VAL A 52 22.30 2.06 29.11
CA VAL A 52 20.84 2.22 29.20
C VAL A 52 20.33 3.31 28.24
N GLY A 53 21.18 4.29 27.90
CA GLY A 53 20.89 5.29 26.87
C GLY A 53 20.71 4.62 25.51
N ASP A 54 21.69 3.80 25.10
CA ASP A 54 21.70 3.11 23.81
C ASP A 54 20.46 2.20 23.65
N ILE A 55 20.05 1.51 24.72
CA ILE A 55 18.83 0.69 24.74
C ILE A 55 17.59 1.56 24.49
N ARG A 56 17.49 2.72 25.16
CA ARG A 56 16.35 3.64 25.02
C ARG A 56 16.30 4.29 23.65
N ASP A 57 17.44 4.66 23.10
CA ASP A 57 17.54 5.27 21.78
C ASP A 57 17.12 4.25 20.71
N ALA A 58 17.64 3.02 20.77
CA ALA A 58 17.23 1.95 19.85
C ALA A 58 15.74 1.59 19.99
N GLN A 59 15.18 1.64 21.20
CA GLN A 59 13.74 1.48 21.41
C GLN A 59 12.95 2.62 20.76
N GLY A 60 13.42 3.86 20.88
CA GLY A 60 12.81 5.04 20.26
C GLY A 60 12.83 5.00 18.74
N GLU A 61 13.91 4.50 18.14
CA GLU A 61 14.01 4.27 16.69
C GLU A 61 12.96 3.27 16.21
N VAL A 62 12.81 2.14 16.91
CA VAL A 62 11.78 1.13 16.57
C VAL A 62 10.37 1.70 16.69
N GLN A 63 10.10 2.48 17.74
CA GLN A 63 8.80 3.11 17.92
C GLN A 63 8.48 4.07 16.77
N SER A 64 9.41 4.94 16.43
CA SER A 64 9.25 5.94 15.37
C SER A 64 9.06 5.27 14.00
N ALA A 65 9.87 4.26 13.69
CA ALA A 65 9.75 3.53 12.42
C ALA A 65 8.41 2.78 12.31
N ARG A 66 7.90 2.22 13.42
CA ARG A 66 6.58 1.57 13.45
C ARG A 66 5.44 2.57 13.25
N GLU A 67 5.55 3.77 13.80
CA GLU A 67 4.57 4.84 13.59
C GLU A 67 4.55 5.30 12.13
N ASN A 68 5.71 5.38 11.48
CA ASN A 68 5.83 5.69 10.05
C ASN A 68 5.14 4.62 9.20
N VAL A 69 5.43 3.33 9.42
CA VAL A 69 4.75 2.20 8.73
C VAL A 69 3.24 2.29 8.88
N ARG A 70 2.74 2.58 10.09
CA ARG A 70 1.30 2.74 10.32
C ARG A 70 0.73 3.90 9.51
N SER A 71 1.45 5.01 9.46
CA SER A 71 1.05 6.22 8.73
C SER A 71 0.98 5.98 7.22
N SER A 72 2.01 5.37 6.62
CA SER A 72 2.05 5.06 5.19
C SER A 72 1.05 3.98 4.79
N ALA A 73 0.83 2.96 5.64
CA ALA A 73 -0.22 1.98 5.42
C ALA A 73 -1.63 2.63 5.44
N GLY A 74 -1.85 3.60 6.34
CA GLY A 74 -3.07 4.39 6.37
C GLY A 74 -3.29 5.18 5.09
N ARG A 75 -2.26 5.87 4.59
CA ARG A 75 -2.32 6.61 3.31
C ARG A 75 -2.69 5.70 2.15
N LEU A 76 -2.10 4.52 2.06
CA LEU A 76 -2.40 3.56 0.99
C LEU A 76 -3.85 3.06 1.07
N ALA A 77 -4.35 2.79 2.27
CA ALA A 77 -5.74 2.40 2.48
C ALA A 77 -6.70 3.53 2.06
N ASP A 78 -6.42 4.77 2.46
CA ASP A 78 -7.24 5.93 2.09
C ASP A 78 -7.29 6.14 0.57
N ILE A 79 -6.16 5.99 -0.13
CA ILE A 79 -6.10 6.06 -1.60
C ILE A 79 -7.00 4.99 -2.22
N ARG A 80 -6.89 3.73 -1.78
CA ARG A 80 -7.70 2.62 -2.30
C ARG A 80 -9.20 2.83 -2.04
N VAL A 81 -9.57 3.37 -0.87
CA VAL A 81 -10.97 3.69 -0.55
C VAL A 81 -11.51 4.85 -1.41
N ASN A 82 -10.70 5.88 -1.65
CA ASN A 82 -11.08 7.00 -2.52
C ASN A 82 -11.25 6.55 -3.98
N GLU A 83 -10.37 5.68 -4.49
CA GLU A 83 -10.50 5.08 -5.82
C GLU A 83 -11.78 4.25 -5.95
N LEU A 84 -12.09 3.42 -4.94
CA LEU A 84 -13.34 2.65 -4.89
C LEU A 84 -14.58 3.56 -4.89
N THR A 85 -14.54 4.65 -4.11
CA THR A 85 -15.63 5.62 -4.03
C THR A 85 -15.85 6.32 -5.37
N ALA A 86 -14.77 6.75 -6.03
CA ALA A 86 -14.84 7.37 -7.35
C ALA A 86 -15.38 6.38 -8.41
N ALA A 87 -14.94 5.13 -8.39
CA ALA A 87 -15.45 4.08 -9.28
C ALA A 87 -16.96 3.82 -9.06
N TYR A 88 -17.42 3.87 -7.80
CA TYR A 88 -18.82 3.74 -7.46
C TYR A 88 -19.66 4.95 -7.92
N GLU A 89 -19.14 6.18 -7.75
CA GLU A 89 -19.78 7.39 -8.24
C GLU A 89 -19.90 7.38 -9.78
N GLU A 90 -18.85 6.97 -10.49
CA GLU A 90 -18.86 6.84 -11.94
C GLU A 90 -19.87 5.79 -12.40
N LEU A 91 -19.94 4.64 -11.74
CA LEU A 91 -20.95 3.63 -11.99
C LEU A 91 -22.38 4.18 -11.78
N SER A 92 -22.60 4.90 -10.68
CA SER A 92 -23.89 5.52 -10.37
C SER A 92 -24.31 6.56 -11.42
N GLN A 93 -23.38 7.40 -11.88
CA GLN A 93 -23.63 8.35 -12.97
C GLN A 93 -23.97 7.64 -14.28
N VAL A 94 -23.26 6.56 -14.62
CA VAL A 94 -23.58 5.77 -15.81
C VAL A 94 -25.00 5.23 -15.72
N VAL A 95 -25.39 4.65 -14.58
CA VAL A 95 -26.73 4.08 -14.37
C VAL A 95 -27.83 5.15 -14.40
N GLN A 96 -27.62 6.32 -13.79
CA GLN A 96 -28.62 7.40 -13.75
C GLN A 96 -28.82 8.08 -15.11
N ASN A 97 -27.79 8.10 -15.96
CA ASN A 97 -27.87 8.69 -17.31
C ASN A 97 -28.38 7.71 -18.38
N ILE A 98 -28.80 6.50 -18.00
CA ILE A 98 -29.40 5.53 -18.93
C ILE A 98 -30.82 6.01 -19.29
N PRO A 99 -31.11 6.32 -20.56
CA PRO A 99 -32.47 6.63 -20.96
C PRO A 99 -33.36 5.37 -20.85
N ASN A 100 -34.61 5.54 -20.40
CA ASN A 100 -35.57 4.44 -20.20
C ASN A 100 -35.86 3.57 -21.44
N SER A 101 -35.41 4.00 -22.63
CA SER A 101 -35.54 3.30 -23.91
C SER A 101 -34.27 2.57 -24.35
N ALA A 102 -33.19 2.58 -23.56
CA ALA A 102 -31.92 1.96 -23.92
C ALA A 102 -31.95 0.41 -23.81
N ASN A 103 -31.22 -0.26 -24.70
CA ASN A 103 -31.11 -1.70 -24.74
C ASN A 103 -30.24 -2.22 -23.58
N VAL A 104 -30.80 -3.10 -22.75
CA VAL A 104 -30.14 -3.72 -21.59
C VAL A 104 -28.83 -4.44 -21.96
N VAL A 105 -28.73 -5.01 -23.15
CA VAL A 105 -27.51 -5.71 -23.62
C VAL A 105 -26.36 -4.73 -23.88
N GLU A 106 -26.65 -3.54 -24.40
CA GLU A 106 -25.66 -2.49 -24.67
C GLU A 106 -25.16 -1.86 -23.37
N ILE A 107 -26.07 -1.60 -22.43
CA ILE A 107 -25.78 -1.10 -21.09
C ILE A 107 -24.84 -2.04 -20.32
N VAL A 108 -25.12 -3.34 -20.36
CA VAL A 108 -24.30 -4.34 -19.64
C VAL A 108 -22.88 -4.41 -20.21
N GLN A 109 -22.69 -4.17 -21.51
CA GLN A 109 -21.36 -4.11 -22.12
C GLN A 109 -20.57 -2.86 -21.72
N THR A 110 -21.26 -1.74 -21.42
CA THR A 110 -20.62 -0.51 -20.91
C THR A 110 -20.27 -0.60 -19.42
N ILE A 111 -21.11 -1.25 -18.61
CA ILE A 111 -20.94 -1.34 -17.15
C ILE A 111 -19.89 -2.39 -16.74
N ARG A 112 -19.85 -3.54 -17.43
CA ARG A 112 -18.98 -4.67 -17.07
C ARG A 112 -17.50 -4.31 -16.90
N PRO A 113 -16.84 -3.55 -17.80
CA PRO A 113 -15.43 -3.18 -17.59
C PRO A 113 -15.22 -2.23 -16.40
N LYS A 114 -16.18 -1.35 -16.07
CA LYS A 114 -16.08 -0.42 -14.92
C LYS A 114 -16.17 -1.13 -13.58
N VAL A 115 -16.97 -2.20 -13.51
CA VAL A 115 -17.08 -3.06 -12.31
C VAL A 115 -15.82 -3.90 -12.11
N GLN A 116 -15.21 -4.40 -13.20
CA GLN A 116 -14.00 -5.23 -13.11
C GLN A 116 -12.77 -4.43 -12.64
N ALA A 117 -12.64 -3.17 -13.07
CA ALA A 117 -11.55 -2.29 -12.63
C ALA A 117 -11.57 -2.01 -11.10
N GLY A 118 -12.74 -1.98 -10.48
CA GLY A 118 -12.88 -1.76 -9.02
C GLY A 118 -12.64 -2.99 -8.14
N THR A 119 -12.43 -4.17 -8.73
CA THR A 119 -12.22 -5.44 -7.99
C THR A 119 -10.79 -5.99 -8.05
N THR A 120 -9.92 -5.41 -8.88
CA THR A 120 -8.49 -5.74 -8.96
C THR A 120 -7.68 -4.66 -8.24
N GLY A 121 -7.65 -4.71 -6.92
CA GLY A 121 -6.81 -3.87 -6.06
C GLY A 121 -6.16 -4.71 -4.99
#